data_AF-A0A7C1E2A9-F1
#
_entry.id   AF-A0A7C1E2A9-F1
#
_cell.length_a   1.000
_cell.length_b   1.000
_cell.length_c   1.000
_cell.angle_alpha   90.00
_cell.angle_beta   90.00
_cell.angle_gamma   90.00
#
_symmetry.space_group_name_H-M   'P 1'
#
loop_
_entity.id
_entity.type
_entity.pdbx_description
1 polymer ?
#
loop_
_entity_poly.entity_id
_entity_poly.type
_entity_poly.pdbx_seq_one_letter_code
_entity_poly.pdbx_strand_id
1 'polypeptide(L)'
;MENAESMLEALSEQIFSLKQEINNLKARKAELIEDLRKLRSEKNSIYSNYKPVIEQIRLLREEKSKLIEELRRLKEENREIREKLADYRKKNEEIKKLNEELKKTIKMPIPAIKKRIKELEWKQQTNILRPEEENRILQEIANLEKMLEKARKIREIEEKLMESNAEIASMRLKLKTNKEKIKELAKKLDEINSKINQLKESLGKNFGRLDEIRKQIQELSSMLESIKENINKKTEELKSLQEKATSLRNELNKLKEQEILKKKKEEAQKKLEQKGRLTLEDLAALYGELSD
;
A
#
# COMPACT_ATOMS: atom_id res chain seq x y z
N MET A 1 67.67 41.10 -10.41
CA MET A 1 67.04 40.30 -9.33
C MET A 1 65.60 40.73 -9.06
N GLU A 2 65.28 42.03 -8.98
CA GLU A 2 63.91 42.56 -8.74
C GLU A 2 62.81 41.92 -9.62
N ASN A 3 63.07 41.76 -10.92
CA ASN A 3 62.06 41.22 -11.85
C ASN A 3 61.72 39.73 -11.57
N ALA A 4 62.69 38.94 -11.11
CA ALA A 4 62.48 37.54 -10.75
C ALA A 4 61.84 37.39 -9.36
N GLU A 5 62.11 38.32 -8.44
CA GLU A 5 61.48 38.37 -7.11
C GLU A 5 60.00 38.75 -7.22
N SER A 6 59.66 39.74 -8.05
CA SER A 6 58.27 40.10 -8.37
C SER A 6 57.51 38.95 -9.06
N MET A 7 58.15 38.20 -9.96
CA MET A 7 57.56 37.02 -10.60
C MET A 7 57.28 35.87 -9.60
N LEU A 8 58.14 35.70 -8.59
CA LEU A 8 57.95 34.76 -7.49
C LEU A 8 56.79 35.16 -6.56
N GLU A 9 56.65 36.46 -6.32
CA GLU A 9 55.57 37.01 -5.51
C GLU A 9 54.21 36.81 -6.20
N ALA A 10 54.13 37.11 -7.51
CA ALA A 10 52.95 36.84 -8.33
C ALA A 10 52.59 35.33 -8.39
N LEU A 11 53.59 34.45 -8.53
CA LEU A 11 53.39 32.99 -8.45
C LEU A 11 52.87 32.55 -7.08
N SER A 12 53.37 33.17 -6.01
CA SER A 12 52.95 32.87 -4.63
C SER A 12 51.49 33.26 -4.37
N GLU A 13 51.08 34.43 -4.87
CA GLU A 13 49.68 34.88 -4.82
C GLU A 13 48.75 33.95 -5.62
N GLN A 14 49.16 33.56 -6.84
CA GLN A 14 48.41 32.59 -7.64
C GLN A 14 48.28 31.24 -6.95
N ILE A 15 49.36 30.74 -6.34
CA ILE A 15 49.34 29.48 -5.56
C ILE A 15 48.39 29.61 -4.36
N PHE A 16 48.36 30.76 -3.69
CA PHE A 16 47.48 31.02 -2.56
C PHE A 16 46.00 31.02 -2.98
N SER A 17 45.64 31.75 -4.03
CA SER A 17 44.26 31.81 -4.53
C SER A 17 43.79 30.43 -5.00
N LEU A 18 44.62 29.67 -5.72
CA LEU A 18 44.28 28.34 -6.21
C LEU A 18 44.08 27.33 -5.05
N LYS A 19 44.88 27.43 -3.97
CA LYS A 19 44.66 26.65 -2.76
C LYS A 19 43.32 26.99 -2.09
N GLN A 20 42.97 28.26 -2.05
CA GLN A 20 41.69 28.71 -1.48
C GLN A 20 40.51 28.18 -2.28
N GLU A 21 40.58 28.25 -3.62
CA GLU A 21 39.58 27.67 -4.52
C GLU A 21 39.43 26.16 -4.36
N ILE A 22 40.54 25.42 -4.28
CA ILE A 22 40.52 23.97 -4.04
C ILE A 22 39.85 23.65 -2.70
N ASN A 23 40.14 24.43 -1.64
CA ASN A 23 39.52 24.24 -0.34
C ASN A 23 38.01 24.52 -0.39
N ASN A 24 37.58 25.57 -1.09
CA ASN A 24 36.16 25.87 -1.29
C ASN A 24 35.44 24.75 -2.05
N LEU A 25 36.06 24.21 -3.11
CA LEU A 25 35.51 23.08 -3.86
C LEU A 25 35.44 21.80 -3.00
N LYS A 26 36.43 21.55 -2.15
CA LYS A 26 36.42 20.42 -1.20
C LYS A 26 35.32 20.57 -0.15
N ALA A 27 35.08 21.76 0.37
CA ALA A 27 33.98 22.04 1.28
C ALA A 27 32.63 21.78 0.58
N ARG A 28 32.45 22.31 -0.64
CA ARG A 28 31.24 22.07 -1.43
C ARG A 28 31.02 20.59 -1.77
N LYS A 29 32.09 19.86 -2.06
CA LYS A 29 32.05 18.40 -2.26
C LYS A 29 31.54 17.67 -1.01
N ALA A 30 31.99 18.08 0.18
CA ALA A 30 31.56 17.48 1.44
C ALA A 30 30.06 17.72 1.69
N GLU A 31 29.57 18.93 1.43
CA GLU A 31 28.14 19.26 1.51
C GLU A 31 27.30 18.36 0.59
N LEU A 32 27.68 18.23 -0.68
CA LEU A 32 26.96 17.38 -1.63
C LEU A 32 26.94 15.90 -1.23
N ILE A 33 28.03 15.39 -0.65
CA ILE A 33 28.08 14.01 -0.13
C ILE A 33 27.08 13.83 1.02
N GLU A 34 26.97 14.82 1.89
CA GLU A 34 26.05 14.77 3.01
C GLU A 34 24.59 14.84 2.54
N ASP A 35 24.27 15.71 1.58
CA ASP A 35 22.94 15.78 0.97
C ASP A 35 22.57 14.47 0.26
N LEU A 36 23.52 13.86 -0.46
CA LEU A 36 23.34 12.52 -1.05
C LEU A 36 23.09 11.44 -0.01
N ARG A 37 23.75 11.49 1.15
CA ARG A 37 23.51 10.56 2.26
C ARG A 37 22.09 10.71 2.81
N LYS A 38 21.65 11.95 3.05
CA LYS A 38 20.28 12.25 3.51
C LYS A 38 19.24 11.72 2.53
N LEU A 39 19.37 12.01 1.24
CA LEU A 39 18.45 11.52 0.22
C LEU A 39 18.42 9.99 0.13
N ARG A 40 19.58 9.33 0.26
CA ARG A 40 19.64 7.85 0.30
C ARG A 40 18.97 7.28 1.54
N SER A 41 19.12 7.93 2.69
CA SER A 41 18.45 7.51 3.93
C SER A 41 16.93 7.67 3.83
N GLU A 42 16.46 8.78 3.26
CA GLU A 42 15.04 9.04 3.01
C GLU A 42 14.46 8.00 2.04
N LYS A 43 15.14 7.76 0.91
CA LYS A 43 14.80 6.70 -0.05
C LYS A 43 14.63 5.35 0.66
N ASN A 44 15.60 4.95 1.47
CA ASN A 44 15.57 3.67 2.18
C ASN A 44 14.42 3.60 3.19
N SER A 45 14.13 4.69 3.90
CA SER A 45 13.00 4.77 4.82
C SER A 45 11.67 4.56 4.09
N ILE A 46 11.48 5.22 2.94
CA ILE A 46 10.28 5.04 2.12
C ILE A 46 10.15 3.59 1.63
N TYR A 47 11.23 2.96 1.18
CA TYR A 47 11.22 1.54 0.80
C TYR A 47 10.90 0.59 1.97
N SER A 48 11.35 0.91 3.19
CA SER A 48 11.03 0.12 4.37
C SER A 48 9.52 0.16 4.68
N ASN A 49 8.92 1.34 4.58
CA ASN A 49 7.49 1.55 4.81
C ASN A 49 6.60 1.00 3.66
N TYR A 50 7.16 0.79 2.48
CA TYR A 50 6.44 0.30 1.30
C TYR A 50 5.96 -1.15 1.44
N LYS A 51 6.86 -2.04 1.89
CA LYS A 51 6.59 -3.49 2.00
C LYS A 51 5.38 -3.82 2.90
N PRO A 52 5.25 -3.27 4.12
CA PRO A 52 4.09 -3.57 4.97
C PRO A 52 2.77 -3.01 4.37
N VAL A 53 2.81 -1.85 3.71
CA VAL A 53 1.60 -1.28 3.08
C VAL A 53 1.09 -2.18 1.95
N ILE A 54 1.98 -2.75 1.14
CA ILE A 54 1.57 -3.70 0.11
C ILE A 54 0.99 -4.96 0.71
N GLU A 55 1.60 -5.49 1.77
CA GLU A 55 1.10 -6.68 2.44
C GLU A 55 -0.28 -6.41 3.05
N GLN A 56 -0.49 -5.25 3.66
CA GLN A 56 -1.81 -4.82 4.14
C GLN A 56 -2.84 -4.75 3.01
N ILE A 57 -2.48 -4.17 1.85
CA ILE A 57 -3.38 -4.14 0.69
C ILE A 57 -3.72 -5.56 0.21
N ARG A 58 -2.74 -6.47 0.21
CA ARG A 58 -2.95 -7.89 -0.16
C ARG A 58 -3.94 -8.56 0.80
N LEU A 59 -3.71 -8.46 2.10
CA LEU A 59 -4.58 -9.05 3.13
C LEU A 59 -6.02 -8.50 3.04
N LEU A 60 -6.16 -7.18 2.85
CA LEU A 60 -7.48 -6.56 2.66
C LEU A 60 -8.18 -7.06 1.39
N ARG A 61 -7.44 -7.34 0.30
CA ARG A 61 -8.03 -7.92 -0.92
C ARG A 61 -8.47 -9.36 -0.72
N GLU A 62 -7.71 -10.16 0.03
CA GLU A 62 -8.09 -11.52 0.38
C GLU A 62 -9.35 -11.53 1.26
N GLU A 63 -9.42 -10.67 2.27
CA GLU A 63 -10.62 -10.46 3.08
C GLU A 63 -11.81 -10.03 2.23
N LYS A 64 -11.62 -9.03 1.36
CA LYS A 64 -12.63 -8.58 0.40
C LYS A 64 -13.17 -9.73 -0.45
N SER A 65 -12.30 -10.61 -0.95
CA SER A 65 -12.71 -11.77 -1.75
C SER A 65 -13.62 -12.71 -0.98
N LYS A 66 -13.27 -13.02 0.28
CA LYS A 66 -14.07 -13.88 1.16
C LYS A 66 -15.45 -13.29 1.42
N LEU A 67 -15.53 -11.99 1.71
CA LEU A 67 -16.81 -11.30 1.92
C LEU A 67 -17.68 -11.27 0.66
N ILE A 68 -17.06 -11.12 -0.52
CA ILE A 68 -17.79 -11.19 -1.81
C ILE A 68 -18.35 -12.59 -2.04
N GLU A 69 -17.61 -13.64 -1.73
CA GLU A 69 -18.09 -15.01 -1.82
C GLU A 69 -19.25 -15.27 -0.85
N GLU A 70 -19.15 -14.82 0.40
CA GLU A 70 -20.24 -14.91 1.37
C GLU A 70 -21.49 -14.16 0.88
N LEU A 71 -21.32 -12.95 0.35
CA LEU A 71 -22.40 -12.15 -0.23
C LEU A 71 -23.08 -12.88 -1.40
N ARG A 72 -22.29 -13.54 -2.27
CA ARG A 72 -22.83 -14.35 -3.37
C ARG A 72 -23.64 -15.53 -2.86
N ARG A 73 -23.13 -16.26 -1.86
CA ARG A 73 -23.84 -17.40 -1.23
C ARG A 73 -25.17 -16.97 -0.63
N LEU A 74 -25.21 -15.88 0.14
CA LEU A 74 -26.44 -15.36 0.72
C LEU A 74 -27.45 -14.88 -0.32
N LYS A 75 -26.98 -14.33 -1.45
CA LYS A 75 -27.85 -13.95 -2.57
C LYS A 75 -28.48 -15.16 -3.25
N GLU A 76 -27.71 -16.23 -3.45
CA GLU A 76 -28.23 -17.47 -4.02
C GLU A 76 -29.22 -18.14 -3.07
N GLU A 77 -28.88 -18.25 -1.77
CA GLU A 77 -29.80 -18.79 -0.77
C GLU A 77 -31.12 -17.99 -0.73
N ASN A 78 -31.05 -16.66 -0.79
CA ASN A 78 -32.24 -15.82 -0.85
C ASN A 78 -33.08 -16.04 -2.12
N ARG A 79 -32.44 -16.35 -3.26
CA ARG A 79 -33.13 -16.68 -4.50
C ARG A 79 -33.89 -18.00 -4.34
N GLU A 80 -33.21 -19.04 -3.86
CA GLU A 80 -33.83 -20.35 -3.60
C GLU A 80 -35.00 -20.25 -2.61
N ILE A 81 -34.84 -19.48 -1.52
CA ILE A 81 -35.92 -19.27 -0.54
C ILE A 81 -37.11 -18.55 -1.19
N ARG A 82 -36.86 -17.58 -2.08
CA ARG A 82 -37.95 -16.88 -2.79
C ARG A 82 -38.69 -17.78 -3.77
N GLU A 83 -37.96 -18.64 -4.48
CA GLU A 83 -38.55 -19.65 -5.39
C GLU A 83 -39.43 -20.62 -4.59
N LYS A 84 -38.90 -21.21 -3.51
CA LYS A 84 -39.68 -22.07 -2.59
C LYS A 84 -40.91 -21.34 -2.06
N LEU A 85 -40.76 -20.10 -1.57
CA LEU A 85 -41.88 -19.30 -1.08
C LEU A 85 -42.97 -19.06 -2.13
N ALA A 86 -42.61 -18.90 -3.39
CA ALA A 86 -43.58 -18.75 -4.47
C ALA A 86 -44.39 -20.05 -4.67
N ASP A 87 -43.71 -21.20 -4.65
CA ASP A 87 -44.34 -22.51 -4.78
C ASP A 87 -45.28 -22.83 -3.61
N TYR A 88 -44.82 -22.60 -2.37
CA TYR A 88 -45.66 -22.77 -1.17
C TYR A 88 -46.89 -21.87 -1.19
N ARG A 89 -46.78 -20.63 -1.68
CA ARG A 89 -47.93 -19.73 -1.80
C ARG A 89 -48.95 -20.24 -2.82
N LYS A 90 -48.50 -20.67 -3.99
CA LYS A 90 -49.39 -21.23 -5.03
C LYS A 90 -50.12 -22.48 -4.52
N LYS A 91 -49.37 -23.43 -3.95
CA LYS A 91 -49.94 -24.66 -3.36
C LYS A 91 -50.94 -24.35 -2.25
N ASN A 92 -50.61 -23.43 -1.34
CA ASN A 92 -51.52 -23.06 -0.26
C ASN A 92 -52.78 -22.36 -0.79
N GLU A 93 -52.68 -21.57 -1.85
CA GLU A 93 -53.85 -20.92 -2.46
C GLU A 93 -54.78 -21.94 -3.12
N GLU A 94 -54.23 -22.91 -3.86
CA GLU A 94 -54.98 -24.03 -4.44
C GLU A 94 -55.66 -24.87 -3.37
N ILE A 95 -54.91 -25.27 -2.33
CA ILE A 95 -55.44 -26.04 -1.20
C ILE A 95 -56.55 -25.26 -0.48
N LYS A 96 -56.40 -23.94 -0.30
CA LYS A 96 -57.44 -23.10 0.31
C LYS A 96 -58.73 -23.08 -0.52
N LYS A 97 -58.63 -22.90 -1.85
CA LYS A 97 -59.79 -22.93 -2.75
C LYS A 97 -60.53 -24.27 -2.67
N LEU A 98 -59.78 -25.38 -2.76
CA LEU A 98 -60.35 -26.73 -2.61
C LEU A 98 -61.01 -26.92 -1.24
N ASN A 99 -60.40 -26.43 -0.17
CA ASN A 99 -60.96 -26.53 1.18
C ASN A 99 -62.24 -25.72 1.34
N GLU A 100 -62.31 -24.51 0.75
CA GLU A 100 -63.51 -23.68 0.73
C GLU A 100 -64.66 -24.35 -0.05
N GLU A 101 -64.36 -24.97 -1.19
CA GLU A 101 -65.33 -25.76 -1.95
C GLU A 101 -65.86 -26.95 -1.15
N LEU A 102 -64.97 -27.70 -0.47
CA LEU A 102 -65.34 -28.81 0.40
C LEU A 102 -66.24 -28.34 1.56
N LYS A 103 -65.91 -27.21 2.19
CA LYS A 103 -66.72 -26.60 3.27
C LYS A 103 -68.14 -26.27 2.82
N LYS A 104 -68.32 -25.73 1.61
CA LYS A 104 -69.66 -25.43 1.06
C LYS A 104 -70.54 -26.68 0.93
N THR A 105 -69.95 -27.86 0.78
CA THR A 105 -70.72 -29.12 0.67
C THR A 105 -71.28 -29.61 2.01
N ILE A 106 -70.77 -29.11 3.13
CA ILE A 106 -71.25 -29.47 4.48
C ILE A 106 -72.36 -28.50 4.88
N LYS A 107 -73.60 -28.99 4.86
CA LYS A 107 -74.81 -28.20 5.16
C LYS A 107 -75.19 -28.14 6.64
N MET A 108 -74.52 -28.92 7.50
CA MET A 108 -74.88 -29.07 8.91
C MET A 108 -73.63 -29.05 9.81
N PRO A 109 -73.71 -28.47 11.02
CA PRO A 109 -72.62 -28.54 11.99
C PRO A 109 -72.31 -29.99 12.40
N ILE A 110 -71.02 -30.32 12.57
CA ILE A 110 -70.54 -31.66 12.98
C ILE A 110 -71.27 -32.21 14.23
N PRO A 111 -71.50 -31.42 15.30
CA PRO A 111 -72.22 -31.92 16.48
C PRO A 111 -73.68 -32.29 16.17
N ALA A 112 -74.34 -31.53 15.28
CA ALA A 112 -75.70 -31.81 14.85
C ALA A 112 -75.79 -33.09 14.00
N ILE A 113 -74.81 -33.32 13.11
CA ILE A 113 -74.69 -34.55 12.32
C ILE A 113 -74.54 -35.77 13.22
N LYS A 114 -73.63 -35.71 14.21
CA LYS A 114 -73.41 -36.80 15.18
C LYS A 114 -74.66 -37.11 16.00
N LYS A 115 -75.36 -36.07 16.47
CA LYS A 115 -76.62 -36.24 17.22
C LYS A 115 -77.70 -36.90 16.35
N ARG A 116 -77.83 -36.47 15.09
CA ARG A 116 -78.81 -37.00 14.15
C ARG A 116 -78.56 -38.48 13.80
N ILE A 117 -77.31 -38.87 13.57
CA ILE A 117 -76.94 -40.29 13.37
C ILE A 117 -77.38 -41.13 14.57
N LYS A 118 -77.02 -40.70 15.79
CA LYS A 118 -77.39 -41.43 17.02
C LYS A 118 -78.91 -41.56 17.20
N GLU A 119 -79.68 -40.53 16.85
CA GLU A 119 -81.15 -40.57 16.89
C GLU A 119 -81.73 -41.55 15.87
N LEU A 120 -81.16 -41.62 14.67
CA LEU A 120 -81.57 -42.53 13.59
C LEU A 120 -81.22 -43.99 13.90
N GLU A 121 -80.02 -44.24 14.43
CA GLU A 121 -79.57 -45.55 14.90
C GLU A 121 -80.45 -46.06 16.04
N TRP A 122 -80.79 -45.20 17.00
CA TRP A 122 -81.71 -45.56 18.09
C TRP A 122 -83.09 -45.94 17.55
N LYS A 123 -83.64 -45.16 16.61
CA LYS A 123 -84.92 -45.46 15.96
C LYS A 123 -84.90 -46.78 15.18
N GLN A 124 -83.78 -47.12 14.55
CA GLN A 124 -83.60 -48.41 13.88
C GLN A 124 -83.57 -49.58 14.88
N GLN A 125 -82.98 -49.38 16.06
CA GLN A 125 -82.85 -50.43 17.08
C GLN A 125 -84.15 -50.68 17.87
N THR A 126 -84.95 -49.65 18.15
CA THR A 126 -86.08 -49.76 19.08
C THR A 126 -87.45 -49.92 18.43
N ASN A 127 -87.59 -49.66 17.14
CA ASN A 127 -88.90 -49.66 16.46
C ASN A 127 -89.01 -50.80 15.43
N ILE A 128 -90.21 -51.37 15.30
CA ILE A 128 -90.54 -52.30 14.22
C ILE A 128 -90.83 -51.48 12.96
N LEU A 129 -89.87 -51.43 12.03
CA LEU A 129 -89.93 -50.61 10.83
C LEU A 129 -90.35 -51.44 9.60
N ARG A 130 -90.96 -50.78 8.62
CA ARG A 130 -91.14 -51.39 7.28
C ARG A 130 -89.81 -51.37 6.53
N PRO A 131 -89.53 -52.35 5.63
CA PRO A 131 -88.28 -52.39 4.87
C PRO A 131 -87.94 -51.10 4.10
N GLU A 132 -88.95 -50.36 3.63
CA GLU A 132 -88.74 -49.07 2.96
C GLU A 132 -88.27 -47.96 3.90
N GLU A 133 -88.80 -47.91 5.12
CA GLU A 133 -88.46 -46.90 6.14
C GLU A 133 -87.07 -47.16 6.72
N GLU A 134 -86.74 -48.43 6.94
CA GLU A 134 -85.40 -48.86 7.33
C GLU A 134 -84.35 -48.49 6.28
N ASN A 135 -84.63 -48.75 4.98
CA ASN A 135 -83.75 -48.35 3.89
C ASN A 135 -83.56 -46.83 3.81
N ARG A 136 -84.60 -46.02 4.10
CA ARG A 136 -84.48 -44.56 4.17
C ARG A 136 -83.58 -44.11 5.32
N ILE A 137 -83.74 -44.71 6.50
CA ILE A 137 -82.91 -44.43 7.68
C ILE A 137 -81.45 -44.78 7.38
N LEU A 138 -81.18 -45.94 6.79
CA LEU A 138 -79.84 -46.36 6.37
C LEU A 138 -79.21 -45.40 5.35
N GLN A 139 -79.98 -44.94 4.35
CA GLN A 139 -79.50 -43.95 3.39
C GLN A 139 -79.20 -42.58 4.04
N GLU A 140 -80.03 -42.15 4.99
CA GLU A 140 -79.81 -40.89 5.72
C GLU A 140 -78.55 -40.98 6.59
N ILE A 141 -78.36 -42.09 7.32
CA ILE A 141 -77.14 -42.36 8.10
C ILE A 141 -75.91 -42.36 7.18
N ALA A 142 -75.94 -43.10 6.07
CA ALA A 142 -74.82 -43.17 5.13
C ALA A 142 -74.44 -41.79 4.54
N ASN A 143 -75.43 -40.92 4.30
CA ASN A 143 -75.18 -39.54 3.85
C ASN A 143 -74.56 -38.68 4.96
N LEU A 144 -75.05 -38.80 6.20
CA LEU A 144 -74.51 -38.09 7.35
C LEU A 144 -73.08 -38.54 7.68
N GLU A 145 -72.77 -39.83 7.57
CA GLU A 145 -71.42 -40.37 7.71
C GLU A 145 -70.47 -39.84 6.63
N LYS A 146 -70.91 -39.77 5.36
CA LYS A 146 -70.14 -39.13 4.29
C LYS A 146 -69.85 -37.66 4.59
N MET A 147 -70.79 -36.94 5.23
CA MET A 147 -70.56 -35.55 5.66
C MET A 147 -69.54 -35.46 6.80
N LEU A 148 -69.56 -36.40 7.76
CA LEU A 148 -68.54 -36.48 8.81
C LEU A 148 -67.14 -36.75 8.24
N GLU A 149 -67.04 -37.63 7.24
CA GLU A 149 -65.77 -37.94 6.59
C GLU A 149 -65.20 -36.73 5.84
N LYS A 150 -66.05 -35.97 5.14
CA LYS A 150 -65.64 -34.69 4.54
C LYS A 150 -65.17 -33.69 5.60
N ALA A 151 -65.83 -33.63 6.76
CA ALA A 151 -65.43 -32.75 7.85
C ALA A 151 -64.05 -33.10 8.43
N ARG A 152 -63.73 -34.40 8.52
CA ARG A 152 -62.38 -34.86 8.91
C ARG A 152 -61.34 -34.41 7.89
N LYS A 153 -61.59 -34.61 6.59
CA LYS A 153 -60.69 -34.17 5.52
C LYS A 153 -60.43 -32.66 5.53
N ILE A 154 -61.45 -31.85 5.78
CA ILE A 154 -61.30 -30.39 5.94
C ILE A 154 -60.33 -30.06 7.07
N ARG A 155 -60.48 -30.72 8.22
CA ARG A 155 -59.60 -30.52 9.37
C ARG A 155 -58.14 -30.91 9.06
N GLU A 156 -57.92 -32.04 8.40
CA GLU A 156 -56.58 -32.47 7.95
C GLU A 156 -55.96 -31.45 6.98
N ILE A 157 -56.77 -30.88 6.07
CA ILE A 157 -56.31 -29.84 5.15
C ILE A 157 -55.96 -28.55 5.90
N GLU A 158 -56.76 -28.16 6.90
CA GLU A 158 -56.47 -26.98 7.74
C GLU A 158 -55.18 -27.14 8.55
N GLU A 159 -54.93 -28.33 9.11
CA GLU A 159 -53.69 -28.66 9.81
C GLU A 159 -52.48 -28.54 8.86
N LYS A 160 -52.55 -29.14 7.66
CA LYS A 160 -51.50 -29.01 6.63
C LYS A 160 -51.28 -27.56 6.19
N LEU A 161 -52.35 -26.77 6.06
CA LEU A 161 -52.24 -25.34 5.76
C LEU A 161 -51.55 -24.57 6.88
N MET A 162 -51.83 -24.92 8.13
CA MET A 162 -51.20 -24.30 9.29
C MET A 162 -49.69 -24.58 9.32
N GLU A 163 -49.28 -25.84 9.12
CA GLU A 163 -47.87 -26.24 9.00
C GLU A 163 -47.16 -25.49 7.87
N SER A 164 -47.74 -25.50 6.68
CA SER A 164 -47.19 -24.79 5.52
C SER A 164 -47.08 -23.27 5.75
N ASN A 165 -48.04 -22.65 6.44
CA ASN A 165 -47.95 -21.24 6.80
C ASN A 165 -46.84 -20.97 7.82
N ALA A 166 -46.59 -21.89 8.75
CA ALA A 166 -45.46 -21.80 9.69
C ALA A 166 -44.10 -21.90 8.94
N GLU A 167 -43.99 -22.80 7.96
CA GLU A 167 -42.81 -22.89 7.09
C GLU A 167 -42.59 -21.58 6.32
N ILE A 168 -43.64 -21.02 5.70
CA ILE A 168 -43.58 -19.71 5.02
C ILE A 168 -43.10 -18.61 5.97
N ALA A 169 -43.60 -18.58 7.21
CA ALA A 169 -43.19 -17.60 8.21
C ALA A 169 -41.69 -17.76 8.56
N SER A 170 -41.21 -18.99 8.74
CA SER A 170 -39.80 -19.28 9.01
C SER A 170 -38.90 -18.83 7.85
N MET A 171 -39.31 -19.07 6.60
CA MET A 171 -38.58 -18.65 5.40
C MET A 171 -38.54 -17.13 5.27
N ARG A 172 -39.64 -16.42 5.58
CA ARG A 172 -39.68 -14.96 5.62
C ARG A 172 -38.73 -14.40 6.67
N LEU A 173 -38.63 -15.03 7.84
CA LEU A 173 -37.68 -14.64 8.87
C LEU A 173 -36.24 -14.80 8.38
N LYS A 174 -35.90 -15.95 7.77
CA LYS A 174 -34.58 -16.19 7.14
C LYS A 174 -34.23 -15.15 6.09
N LEU A 175 -35.17 -14.78 5.22
CA LEU A 175 -34.95 -13.69 4.24
C LEU A 175 -34.66 -12.35 4.91
N LYS A 176 -35.35 -12.03 6.02
CA LYS A 176 -35.11 -10.80 6.77
C LYS A 176 -33.72 -10.79 7.38
N THR A 177 -33.31 -11.87 8.06
CA THR A 177 -31.98 -11.99 8.66
C THR A 177 -30.89 -11.95 7.59
N ASN A 178 -31.07 -12.63 6.45
CA ASN A 178 -30.12 -12.59 5.35
C ASN A 178 -30.03 -11.20 4.74
N LYS A 179 -31.13 -10.46 4.64
CA LYS A 179 -31.13 -9.06 4.18
C LYS A 179 -30.31 -8.15 5.11
N GLU A 180 -30.41 -8.34 6.42
CA GLU A 180 -29.61 -7.60 7.42
C GLU A 180 -28.12 -7.95 7.28
N LYS A 181 -27.77 -9.24 7.23
CA LYS A 181 -26.39 -9.71 6.98
C LYS A 181 -25.81 -9.14 5.68
N ILE A 182 -26.58 -9.16 4.59
CA ILE A 182 -26.16 -8.59 3.30
C ILE A 182 -25.85 -7.10 3.43
N LYS A 183 -26.65 -6.33 4.18
CA LYS A 183 -26.38 -4.90 4.42
C LYS A 183 -25.10 -4.69 5.22
N GLU A 184 -24.86 -5.50 6.25
CA GLU A 184 -23.64 -5.43 7.05
C GLU A 184 -22.39 -5.80 6.23
N LEU A 185 -22.46 -6.87 5.44
CA LEU A 185 -21.39 -7.26 4.51
C LEU A 185 -21.09 -6.16 3.49
N ALA A 186 -22.12 -5.49 2.95
CA ALA A 186 -21.95 -4.37 2.04
C ALA A 186 -21.19 -3.21 2.71
N LYS A 187 -21.55 -2.84 3.94
CA LYS A 187 -20.83 -1.80 4.71
C LYS A 187 -19.36 -2.17 4.94
N LYS A 188 -19.09 -3.41 5.38
CA LYS A 188 -17.71 -3.91 5.56
C LYS A 188 -16.91 -3.85 4.25
N LEU A 189 -17.55 -4.19 3.13
CA LEU A 189 -16.93 -4.12 1.81
C LEU A 189 -16.56 -2.68 1.43
N ASP A 190 -17.44 -1.71 1.72
CA ASP A 190 -17.20 -0.29 1.47
C ASP A 190 -16.07 0.27 2.35
N GLU A 191 -16.01 -0.15 3.62
CA GLU A 191 -14.91 0.19 4.53
C GLU A 191 -13.57 -0.37 4.03
N ILE A 192 -13.53 -1.64 3.62
CA ILE A 192 -12.33 -2.26 3.04
C ILE A 192 -11.90 -1.54 1.75
N ASN A 193 -12.85 -1.21 0.87
CA ASN A 193 -12.56 -0.46 -0.36
C ASN A 193 -11.96 0.92 -0.03
N SER A 194 -12.53 1.63 0.94
CA SER A 194 -12.02 2.92 1.40
C SER A 194 -10.59 2.81 1.94
N LYS A 195 -10.33 1.81 2.80
CA LYS A 195 -8.98 1.55 3.34
C LYS A 195 -7.97 1.22 2.23
N ILE A 196 -8.35 0.35 1.28
CA ILE A 196 -7.49 0.02 0.13
C ILE A 196 -7.17 1.28 -0.68
N ASN A 197 -8.14 2.15 -0.93
CA ASN A 197 -7.92 3.38 -1.70
C ASN A 197 -6.99 4.36 -0.96
N GLN A 198 -7.17 4.55 0.35
CA GLN A 198 -6.27 5.38 1.16
C GLN A 198 -4.83 4.85 1.15
N LEU A 199 -4.66 3.53 1.30
CA LEU A 199 -3.34 2.90 1.22
C LEU A 199 -2.72 3.09 -0.17
N LYS A 200 -3.50 2.92 -1.25
CA LYS A 200 -3.02 3.18 -2.62
C LYS A 200 -2.61 4.64 -2.83
N GLU A 201 -3.37 5.60 -2.31
CA GLU A 201 -3.03 7.02 -2.41
C GLU A 201 -1.73 7.34 -1.67
N SER A 202 -1.56 6.79 -0.46
CA SER A 202 -0.30 6.91 0.30
C SER A 202 0.88 6.31 -0.47
N LEU A 203 0.66 5.17 -1.15
CA LEU A 203 1.65 4.53 -1.99
C LEU A 203 2.01 5.40 -3.20
N GLY A 204 1.00 6.01 -3.84
CA GLY A 204 1.18 6.93 -4.95
C GLY A 204 2.01 8.15 -4.58
N LYS A 205 1.73 8.78 -3.42
CA LYS A 205 2.54 9.88 -2.88
C LYS A 205 3.98 9.46 -2.64
N ASN A 206 4.20 8.28 -2.04
CA ASN A 206 5.53 7.73 -1.80
C ASN A 206 6.28 7.43 -3.12
N PHE A 207 5.59 6.94 -4.15
CA PHE A 207 6.21 6.75 -5.47
C PHE A 207 6.63 8.07 -6.12
N GLY A 208 5.77 9.09 -6.08
CA GLY A 208 6.13 10.43 -6.56
C GLY A 208 7.37 10.96 -5.83
N ARG A 209 7.40 10.85 -4.50
CA ARG A 209 8.56 11.25 -3.69
C ARG A 209 9.82 10.45 -4.03
N LEU A 210 9.71 9.13 -4.26
CA LEU A 210 10.85 8.31 -4.68
C LEU A 210 11.40 8.73 -6.05
N ASP A 211 10.55 9.15 -6.98
CA ASP A 211 10.97 9.62 -8.29
C ASP A 211 11.66 10.99 -8.22
N GLU A 212 11.15 11.90 -7.37
CA GLU A 212 11.84 13.15 -7.06
C GLU A 212 13.22 12.91 -6.43
N ILE A 213 13.30 12.06 -5.40
CA ILE A 213 14.57 11.72 -4.75
C ILE A 213 15.55 11.09 -5.75
N ARG A 214 15.06 10.24 -6.67
CA ARG A 214 15.90 9.66 -7.73
C ARG A 214 16.49 10.72 -8.65
N LYS A 215 15.69 11.70 -9.08
CA LYS A 215 16.17 12.84 -9.89
C LYS A 215 17.20 13.67 -9.12
N GLN A 216 16.90 14.03 -7.88
CA GLN A 216 17.81 14.80 -7.02
C GLN A 216 19.14 14.06 -6.80
N ILE A 217 19.11 12.75 -6.55
CA ILE A 217 20.34 11.95 -6.42
C ILE A 217 21.15 11.98 -7.71
N GLN A 218 20.51 11.88 -8.88
CA GLN A 218 21.19 11.91 -10.17
C GLN A 218 21.85 13.27 -10.43
N GLU A 219 21.14 14.37 -10.17
CA GLU A 219 21.65 15.74 -10.30
C GLU A 219 22.80 16.02 -9.34
N LEU A 220 22.67 15.66 -8.06
CA LEU A 220 23.77 15.86 -7.10
C LEU A 220 24.98 14.96 -7.42
N SER A 221 24.75 13.76 -7.96
CA SER A 221 25.84 12.88 -8.38
C SER A 221 26.62 13.44 -9.58
N SER A 222 25.95 14.08 -10.54
CA SER A 222 26.63 14.72 -11.67
C SER A 222 27.39 15.98 -11.23
N MET A 223 26.80 16.80 -10.35
CA MET A 223 27.50 17.95 -9.75
C MET A 223 28.72 17.52 -8.92
N LEU A 224 28.61 16.40 -8.20
CA LEU A 224 29.71 15.86 -7.43
C LEU A 224 30.87 15.44 -8.35
N GLU A 225 30.56 14.84 -9.50
CA GLU A 225 31.57 14.42 -10.45
C GLU A 225 32.28 15.61 -11.10
N SER A 226 31.54 16.65 -11.51
CA SER A 226 32.15 17.87 -12.06
C SER A 226 33.03 18.60 -11.04
N ILE A 227 32.64 18.63 -9.76
CA ILE A 227 33.47 19.20 -8.69
C ILE A 227 34.74 18.38 -8.47
N LYS A 228 34.66 17.04 -8.50
CA LYS A 228 35.87 16.21 -8.41
C LYS A 228 36.82 16.50 -9.56
N GLU A 229 36.31 16.61 -10.78
CA GLU A 229 37.11 16.92 -11.96
C GLU A 229 37.78 18.30 -11.84
N ASN A 230 37.03 19.32 -11.39
CA ASN A 230 37.56 20.66 -11.15
C ASN A 230 38.64 20.68 -10.06
N ILE A 231 38.44 19.93 -8.97
CA ILE A 231 39.46 19.77 -7.92
C ILE A 231 40.72 19.14 -8.52
N ASN A 232 40.60 18.09 -9.33
CA ASN A 232 41.75 17.43 -9.94
C ASN A 232 42.52 18.38 -10.85
N LYS A 233 41.82 19.07 -11.79
CA LYS A 233 42.41 20.08 -12.69
C LYS A 233 43.15 21.17 -11.92
N LYS A 234 42.51 21.79 -10.93
CA LYS A 234 43.15 22.82 -10.10
C LYS A 234 44.30 22.27 -9.27
N THR A 235 44.23 21.02 -8.81
CA THR A 235 45.34 20.40 -8.07
C THR A 235 46.56 20.17 -8.98
N GLU A 236 46.35 19.82 -10.25
CA GLU A 236 47.41 19.70 -11.26
C GLU A 236 48.02 21.07 -11.59
N GLU A 237 47.18 22.09 -11.82
CA GLU A 237 47.61 23.48 -12.01
C GLU A 237 48.47 23.96 -10.82
N LEU A 238 48.01 23.71 -9.59
CA LEU A 238 48.72 24.05 -8.36
C LEU A 238 50.11 23.40 -8.32
N LYS A 239 50.21 22.10 -8.63
CA LYS A 239 51.50 21.40 -8.67
C LYS A 239 52.46 22.04 -9.69
N SER A 240 51.95 22.33 -10.90
CA SER A 240 52.76 22.95 -11.95
C SER A 240 53.27 24.35 -11.57
N LEU A 241 52.45 25.16 -10.89
CA LEU A 241 52.86 26.48 -10.39
C LEU A 241 53.86 26.36 -9.25
N GLN A 242 53.69 25.38 -8.36
CA GLN A 242 54.65 25.10 -7.30
C GLN A 242 56.01 24.68 -7.87
N GLU A 243 56.05 23.80 -8.87
CA GLU A 243 57.28 23.41 -9.55
C GLU A 243 57.97 24.62 -10.18
N LYS A 244 57.23 25.46 -10.91
CA LYS A 244 57.74 26.72 -11.49
C LYS A 244 58.28 27.67 -10.42
N ALA A 245 57.56 27.86 -9.32
CA ALA A 245 58.03 28.70 -8.22
C ALA A 245 59.32 28.13 -7.59
N THR A 246 59.43 26.80 -7.49
CA THR A 246 60.61 26.13 -6.93
C THR A 246 61.82 26.28 -7.85
N SER A 247 61.65 26.12 -9.18
CA SER A 247 62.73 26.33 -10.15
C SER A 247 63.21 27.78 -10.17
N LEU A 248 62.28 28.74 -10.18
CA LEU A 248 62.59 30.17 -10.17
C LEU A 248 63.31 30.59 -8.88
N ARG A 249 62.94 30.00 -7.74
CA ARG A 249 63.62 30.21 -6.45
C ARG A 249 65.04 29.64 -6.46
N ASN A 250 65.24 28.47 -7.04
CA ASN A 250 66.57 27.87 -7.19
C ASN A 250 67.47 28.70 -8.13
N GLU A 251 66.92 29.21 -9.23
CA GLU A 251 67.63 30.13 -10.13
C GLU A 251 68.02 31.43 -9.44
N LEU A 252 67.10 32.03 -8.67
CA LEU A 252 67.38 33.22 -7.86
C LEU A 252 68.47 32.97 -6.82
N ASN A 253 68.44 31.82 -6.14
CA ASN A 253 69.48 31.46 -5.17
C ASN A 253 70.85 31.33 -5.86
N LYS A 254 70.92 30.66 -7.02
CA LYS A 254 72.16 30.57 -7.81
C LYS A 254 72.67 31.94 -8.26
N LEU A 255 71.78 32.83 -8.71
CA LEU A 255 72.14 34.19 -9.10
C LEU A 255 72.64 35.00 -7.91
N LYS A 256 72.00 34.89 -6.74
CA LYS A 256 72.45 35.51 -5.49
C LYS A 256 73.82 34.99 -5.07
N GLU A 257 74.05 33.69 -5.12
CA GLU A 257 75.36 33.07 -4.85
C GLU A 257 76.43 33.59 -5.81
N GLN A 258 76.13 33.67 -7.12
CA GLN A 258 77.04 34.22 -8.12
C GLN A 258 77.34 35.70 -7.91
N GLU A 259 76.35 36.53 -7.56
CA GLU A 259 76.56 37.94 -7.23
C GLU A 259 77.39 38.11 -5.96
N ILE A 260 77.13 37.32 -4.92
CA ILE A 260 77.94 37.31 -3.69
C ILE A 260 79.38 36.91 -4.03
N LEU A 261 79.59 35.89 -4.86
CA LEU A 261 80.91 35.45 -5.28
C LEU A 261 81.62 36.51 -6.13
N LYS A 262 80.93 37.20 -7.04
CA LYS A 262 81.48 38.32 -7.81
C LYS A 262 81.88 39.49 -6.92
N LYS A 263 81.03 39.89 -5.97
CA LYS A 263 81.37 40.95 -5.00
C LYS A 263 82.59 40.56 -4.16
N LYS A 264 82.65 39.31 -3.67
CA LYS A 264 83.82 38.78 -2.95
C LYS A 264 85.08 38.77 -3.83
N LYS A 265 84.97 38.40 -5.11
CA LYS A 265 86.08 38.47 -6.10
C LYS A 265 86.55 39.90 -6.35
N GLU A 266 85.64 40.84 -6.53
CA GLU A 266 85.95 42.27 -6.74
C GLU A 266 86.59 42.91 -5.49
N GLU A 267 86.11 42.56 -4.29
CA GLU A 267 86.73 42.99 -3.02
C GLU A 267 88.14 42.41 -2.86
N ALA A 268 88.32 41.13 -3.19
CA ALA A 268 89.62 40.47 -3.15
C ALA A 268 90.60 41.03 -4.21
N GLN A 269 90.12 41.37 -5.42
CA GLN A 269 90.89 42.06 -6.45
C GLN A 269 91.32 43.47 -6.01
N LYS A 270 90.41 44.26 -5.42
CA LYS A 270 90.74 45.58 -4.88
C LYS A 270 91.78 45.49 -3.77
N LYS A 271 91.70 44.49 -2.88
CA LYS A 271 92.73 44.22 -1.86
C LYS A 271 94.08 43.83 -2.48
N LEU A 272 94.09 43.07 -3.57
CA LEU A 272 95.29 42.66 -4.31
C LEU A 272 95.96 43.87 -5.00
N GLU A 273 95.19 44.71 -5.68
CA GLU A 273 95.67 45.94 -6.34
C GLU A 273 96.24 46.96 -5.33
N GLN A 274 95.66 47.02 -4.13
CA GLN A 274 96.13 47.88 -3.03
C GLN A 274 97.30 47.28 -2.22
N LYS A 275 97.88 46.14 -2.65
CA LYS A 275 98.95 45.38 -1.93
C LYS A 275 98.60 45.04 -0.47
N GLY A 276 97.31 44.91 -0.17
CA GLY A 276 96.83 44.49 1.16
C GLY A 276 97.02 42.99 1.40
N ARG A 277 96.98 42.57 2.67
CA ARG A 277 97.10 41.16 3.06
C ARG A 277 95.80 40.41 2.68
N LEU A 278 95.88 39.44 1.76
CA LEU A 278 94.73 38.61 1.39
C LEU A 278 94.43 37.57 2.48
N THR A 279 93.15 37.35 2.76
CA THR A 279 92.71 36.25 3.64
C THR A 279 92.54 34.95 2.84
N LEU A 280 92.49 33.80 3.54
CA LEU A 280 92.24 32.49 2.93
C LEU A 280 90.94 32.47 2.12
N GLU A 281 89.91 33.17 2.58
CA GLU A 281 88.63 33.31 1.87
C GLU A 281 88.75 34.19 0.62
N ASP A 282 89.57 35.25 0.64
CA ASP A 282 89.83 36.10 -0.52
C ASP A 282 90.60 35.34 -1.63
N LEU A 283 91.55 34.48 -1.25
CA LEU A 283 92.29 33.61 -2.17
C LEU A 283 91.39 32.52 -2.79
N ALA A 284 90.56 31.88 -1.97
CA ALA A 284 89.60 30.88 -2.43
C ALA A 284 88.56 31.48 -3.38
N ALA A 285 88.12 32.71 -3.13
CA ALA A 285 87.21 33.43 -4.01
C ALA A 285 87.86 33.78 -5.37
N LEU A 286 89.13 34.19 -5.42
CA LEU A 286 89.83 34.59 -6.65
C LEU A 286 90.18 33.41 -7.56
N TYR A 287 90.69 32.32 -6.99
CA TYR A 287 91.25 31.21 -7.77
C TYR A 287 90.30 30.02 -7.94
N GLY A 288 89.22 29.95 -7.15
CA GLY A 288 88.25 28.84 -7.14
C GLY A 288 88.89 27.57 -6.59
N GLU A 289 88.39 27.08 -5.44
CA GLU A 289 88.86 25.89 -4.71
C GLU A 289 90.34 25.49 -4.92
N LEU A 290 91.19 25.84 -3.96
CA LEU A 290 92.34 24.99 -3.65
C LEU A 290 91.76 23.69 -3.09
N SER A 291 91.69 22.66 -3.94
CA SER A 291 91.13 21.34 -3.65
C SER A 291 91.59 20.76 -2.31
N ASP A 292 90.63 20.27 -1.52
CA ASP A 292 90.51 18.86 -1.13
C ASP A 292 89.08 18.56 -0.64
#